data_AF-A0A3B8YQT8-F1
#
_entry.id   AF-A0A3B8YQT8-F1
#
_cell.length_a   1.000
_cell.length_b   1.000
_cell.length_c   1.000
_cell.angle_alpha   90.00
_cell.angle_beta   90.00
_cell.angle_gamma   90.00
#
_symmetry.space_group_name_H-M   'P 1'
#
loop_
_entity.id
_entity.type
_entity.pdbx_description
1 polymer ?
#
loop_
_entity_poly.entity_id
_entity_poly.type
_entity_poly.pdbx_seq_one_letter_code
_entity_poly.pdbx_strand_id
1 'polypeptide(L)'
;MWPGGKQPVTDKPYFVVNAEEDRGLKNYREGGTYTLPMSLSFYCPTQGSSIVYTTEEGDSPRWKLYAGSLRLTEGTHTIRVKAVRYGYRSSEELTGKFTILPRRNP
;
A
#
# COMPACT_ATOMS: atom_id res chain seq x y z
N MET A 1 3.68 28.06 -12.17
CA MET A 1 3.67 28.65 -10.82
C MET A 1 2.60 27.93 -10.02
N TRP A 2 2.88 27.49 -8.78
CA TRP A 2 1.90 26.74 -7.96
C TRP A 2 0.82 27.67 -7.40
N PRO A 3 -0.44 27.21 -7.22
CA PRO A 3 -1.46 27.98 -6.52
C PRO A 3 -0.95 28.41 -5.13
N GLY A 4 -0.94 29.72 -4.86
CA GLY A 4 -0.45 30.26 -3.58
C GLY A 4 1.05 30.08 -3.33
N GLY A 5 1.86 29.80 -4.36
CA GLY A 5 3.32 29.68 -4.25
C GLY A 5 3.83 28.44 -3.50
N LYS A 6 2.92 27.58 -3.01
CA LYS A 6 3.28 26.34 -2.30
C LYS A 6 3.08 25.14 -3.22
N GLN A 7 4.13 24.37 -3.44
CA GLN A 7 4.00 23.11 -4.17
C GLN A 7 3.10 22.15 -3.37
N PRO A 8 2.06 21.55 -3.99
CA PRO A 8 1.18 20.62 -3.32
C PRO A 8 1.89 19.29 -3.01
N VAL A 9 1.32 18.51 -2.09
CA VAL A 9 1.82 17.19 -1.67
C VAL A 9 0.84 16.12 -2.12
N THR A 10 1.36 15.00 -2.61
CA THR A 10 0.57 13.82 -2.93
C THR A 10 0.04 13.19 -1.64
N ASP A 11 -1.25 12.86 -1.59
CA ASP A 11 -1.88 12.23 -0.43
C ASP A 11 -1.19 10.91 -0.07
N LYS A 12 -1.12 10.64 1.24
CA LYS A 12 -0.60 9.35 1.74
C LYS A 12 -1.52 8.22 1.29
N PRO A 13 -0.99 7.17 0.64
CA PRO A 13 -1.81 6.04 0.21
C PRO A 13 -2.41 5.30 1.41
N TYR A 14 -3.30 4.35 1.11
CA TYR A 14 -3.80 3.37 2.08
C TYR A 14 -3.92 1.98 1.44
N PHE A 15 -3.99 0.98 2.31
CA PHE A 15 -4.18 -0.41 1.95
C PHE A 15 -5.67 -0.75 1.83
N VAL A 16 -6.02 -1.51 0.81
CA VAL A 16 -7.33 -2.14 0.64
C VAL A 16 -7.11 -3.64 0.66
N VAL A 17 -7.63 -4.30 1.70
CA VAL A 17 -7.48 -5.73 1.90
C VAL A 17 -8.65 -6.46 1.28
N ASN A 18 -8.38 -7.57 0.61
CA ASN A 18 -9.39 -8.51 0.15
C ASN A 18 -9.01 -9.91 0.64
N ALA A 19 -9.65 -10.31 1.74
CA ALA A 19 -9.51 -11.56 2.47
C ALA A 19 -10.86 -11.95 3.11
N GLU A 20 -10.91 -13.05 3.86
CA GLU A 20 -12.13 -13.48 4.56
C GLU A 20 -12.59 -12.44 5.61
N GLU A 21 -11.63 -11.85 6.33
CA GLU A 21 -11.87 -10.91 7.42
C GLU A 21 -12.26 -9.50 6.94
N ASP A 22 -11.87 -9.11 5.73
CA ASP A 22 -12.24 -7.83 5.12
C ASP A 22 -12.28 -7.93 3.59
N ARG A 23 -13.41 -7.56 3.00
CA ARG A 23 -13.68 -7.60 1.56
C ARG A 23 -13.53 -6.23 0.89
N GLY A 24 -12.54 -5.45 1.31
CA GLY A 24 -12.22 -4.14 0.76
C GLY A 24 -13.08 -3.02 1.33
N LEU A 25 -13.59 -3.17 2.56
CA LEU A 25 -14.53 -2.23 3.17
C LEU A 25 -13.84 -1.08 3.91
N LYS A 26 -12.56 -1.24 4.23
CA LYS A 26 -11.81 -0.29 5.06
C LYS A 26 -10.51 0.17 4.41
N ASN A 27 -10.12 1.39 4.77
CA ASN A 27 -8.86 2.02 4.36
C ASN A 27 -7.82 1.83 5.48
N TYR A 28 -6.93 0.85 5.33
CA TYR A 28 -5.95 0.49 6.36
C TYR A 28 -4.63 1.27 6.23
N ARG A 29 -3.93 1.47 7.36
CA ARG A 29 -2.63 2.17 7.40
C ARG A 29 -1.46 1.40 8.03
N GLU A 30 -1.69 0.30 8.73
CA GLU A 30 -0.65 -0.35 9.57
C GLU A 30 -0.44 -1.84 9.26
N GLY A 31 -1.32 -2.47 8.47
CA GLY A 31 -1.32 -3.91 8.21
C GLY A 31 -2.27 -4.67 9.15
N GLY A 32 -2.06 -5.98 9.31
CA GLY A 32 -2.94 -6.84 10.10
C GLY A 32 -2.71 -8.34 9.87
N THR A 33 -3.50 -9.16 10.55
CA THR A 33 -3.51 -10.61 10.38
C THR A 33 -4.71 -11.04 9.56
N TYR A 34 -4.48 -11.87 8.54
CA TYR A 34 -5.50 -12.33 7.59
C TYR A 34 -5.29 -13.80 7.24
N THR A 35 -6.33 -14.47 6.75
CA THR A 35 -6.26 -15.85 6.27
C THR A 35 -6.22 -15.93 4.75
N LEU A 36 -5.62 -17.00 4.22
CA LEU A 36 -5.64 -17.28 2.79
C LEU A 36 -7.06 -17.62 2.29
N PRO A 37 -7.42 -17.24 1.04
CA PRO A 37 -6.65 -16.43 0.10
C PRO A 37 -6.70 -14.94 0.45
N MET A 38 -5.57 -14.25 0.28
CA MET A 38 -5.46 -12.81 0.53
C MET A 38 -4.83 -12.07 -0.65
N SER A 39 -5.47 -10.95 -1.02
CA SER A 39 -4.90 -9.97 -1.94
C SER A 39 -4.90 -8.57 -1.34
N LEU A 40 -3.84 -7.83 -1.63
CA LEU A 40 -3.59 -6.48 -1.15
C LEU A 40 -3.56 -5.50 -2.31
N SER A 41 -4.38 -4.46 -2.23
CA SER A 41 -4.40 -3.35 -3.17
C SER A 41 -3.99 -2.05 -2.48
N PHE A 42 -3.54 -1.09 -3.28
CA PHE A 42 -3.17 0.25 -2.79
C PHE A 42 -4.01 1.29 -3.49
N TYR A 43 -4.38 2.34 -2.77
CA TYR A 43 -5.07 3.49 -3.35
C TYR A 43 -4.47 4.80 -2.80
N CYS A 44 -4.46 5.83 -3.65
CA CYS A 44 -4.11 7.19 -3.28
C CYS A 44 -5.23 8.14 -3.74
N PRO A 45 -5.78 8.99 -2.83
CA PRO A 45 -6.82 9.96 -3.19
C PRO A 45 -6.39 11.01 -4.22
N THR A 46 -5.09 11.31 -4.33
CA THR A 46 -4.59 12.26 -5.34
C THR A 46 -4.75 11.69 -6.75
N GLN A 47 -5.65 12.30 -7.52
CA GLN A 47 -5.94 11.95 -8.92
C GLN A 47 -4.68 12.00 -9.80
N GLY A 48 -4.50 10.95 -10.61
CA GLY A 48 -3.35 10.80 -11.51
C GLY A 48 -2.01 10.51 -10.82
N SER A 49 -2.03 10.15 -9.53
CA SER A 49 -0.82 9.67 -8.85
C SER A 49 -0.46 8.26 -9.31
N SER A 50 0.83 7.99 -9.43
CA SER A 50 1.38 6.65 -9.56
C SER A 50 1.79 6.13 -8.18
N ILE A 51 1.56 4.85 -7.93
CA ILE A 51 1.91 4.21 -6.66
C ILE A 51 3.12 3.31 -6.87
N VAL A 52 4.07 3.34 -5.94
CA VAL A 52 5.21 2.43 -5.89
C VAL A 52 5.24 1.71 -4.56
N TYR A 53 5.75 0.49 -4.54
CA TYR A 53 5.86 -0.30 -3.33
C TYR A 53 7.18 -1.06 -3.25
N THR A 54 7.53 -1.53 -2.07
CA THR A 54 8.62 -2.47 -1.84
C THR A 54 8.30 -3.39 -0.67
N THR A 55 8.95 -4.55 -0.66
CA THR A 55 8.95 -5.51 0.45
C THR A 55 10.33 -5.60 1.10
N GLU A 56 11.28 -4.77 0.65
CA GLU A 56 12.64 -4.73 1.14
C GLU A 56 12.77 -3.75 2.33
N GLU A 57 13.61 -4.11 3.28
CA GLU A 57 13.96 -3.28 4.43
C GLU A 57 15.19 -2.41 4.12
N GLY A 58 15.49 -1.46 5.01
CA GLY A 58 16.61 -0.53 4.89
C GLY A 58 16.32 0.75 4.10
N ASP A 59 17.37 1.57 3.96
CA ASP A 59 17.24 2.96 3.50
C ASP A 59 17.26 3.12 1.97
N SER A 60 17.74 2.11 1.23
CA SER A 60 17.84 2.13 -0.24
C SER A 60 17.16 0.91 -0.88
N PRO A 61 15.87 0.66 -0.62
CA PRO A 61 15.16 -0.49 -1.17
C PRO A 61 14.89 -0.29 -2.67
N ARG A 62 14.75 -1.39 -3.39
CA ARG A 62 14.24 -1.39 -4.76
C ARG A 62 12.73 -1.17 -4.75
N TRP A 63 12.29 -0.02 -5.26
CA TRP A 63 10.88 0.29 -5.46
C TRP A 63 10.35 -0.31 -6.78
N LYS A 64 9.14 -0.87 -6.72
CA LYS A 64 8.42 -1.45 -7.85
C LYS A 64 7.19 -0.61 -8.16
N LEU A 65 6.88 -0.43 -9.44
CA LEU A 65 5.63 0.22 -9.84
C LEU A 65 4.44 -0.68 -9.51
N TYR A 66 3.42 -0.11 -8.88
CA TYR A 66 2.17 -0.81 -8.62
C TYR A 66 1.32 -0.85 -9.89
N ALA A 67 1.08 -2.04 -10.42
CA ALA A 67 0.29 -2.27 -11.63
C ALA A 67 -0.94 -3.17 -11.42
N GLY A 68 -1.15 -3.65 -10.19
CA GLY A 68 -2.26 -4.54 -9.84
C GLY A 68 -2.11 -5.15 -8.45
N SER A 69 -3.19 -5.71 -7.93
CA SER A 69 -3.24 -6.29 -6.58
C SER A 69 -2.16 -7.35 -6.35
N LEU A 70 -1.53 -7.30 -5.18
CA LEU A 70 -0.52 -8.25 -4.75
C LEU A 70 -1.23 -9.45 -4.11
N ARG A 71 -0.86 -10.67 -4.50
CA ARG A 71 -1.26 -11.87 -3.76
C ARG A 71 -0.22 -12.13 -2.69
N LEU A 72 -0.62 -12.09 -1.42
CA LEU A 72 0.28 -12.43 -0.32
C LEU A 72 0.13 -13.90 0.02
N THR A 73 1.26 -14.62 0.05
CA THR A 73 1.33 -16.01 0.50
C THR A 73 1.38 -16.08 2.01
N GLU A 74 1.25 -17.28 2.57
CA GLU A 74 1.47 -17.52 4.00
C GLU A 74 2.80 -16.91 4.48
N GLY A 75 2.80 -16.39 5.72
CA GLY A 75 3.96 -15.78 6.36
C GLY A 75 3.78 -14.31 6.70
N THR A 76 4.89 -13.65 7.06
CA THR A 76 4.90 -12.23 7.44
C THR A 76 5.53 -11.39 6.33
N HIS A 77 4.83 -10.35 5.90
CA HIS A 77 5.27 -9.43 4.85
C HIS A 77 5.26 -8.00 5.36
N THR A 78 6.40 -7.31 5.27
CA THR A 78 6.48 -5.87 5.49
C THR A 78 6.28 -5.19 4.13
N ILE A 79 5.23 -4.39 3.99
CA ILE A 79 4.90 -3.68 2.75
C ILE A 79 5.08 -2.19 2.99
N ARG A 80 5.89 -1.54 2.15
CA ARG A 80 6.13 -0.10 2.16
C ARG A 80 5.60 0.49 0.86
N VAL A 81 4.88 1.61 0.92
CA VAL A 81 4.17 2.21 -0.22
C VAL A 81 4.35 3.73 -0.24
N LYS A 82 4.53 4.30 -1.43
CA LYS A 82 4.55 5.75 -1.70
C LYS A 82 3.70 6.06 -2.92
N ALA A 83 3.16 7.28 -2.97
CA ALA A 83 2.48 7.81 -4.14
C ALA A 83 3.22 9.05 -4.67
N VAL A 84 3.27 9.17 -5.99
CA VAL A 84 3.97 10.25 -6.70
C VAL A 84 3.05 10.81 -7.78
N ARG A 85 2.86 12.14 -7.80
CA ARG A 85 2.18 12.85 -8.87
C ARG A 85 3.12 13.88 -9.48
N TYR A 86 3.28 13.87 -10.80
CA TYR A 86 4.12 14.87 -11.49
C TYR A 86 3.68 16.29 -11.13
N GLY A 87 4.63 17.14 -10.73
CA GLY A 87 4.39 18.49 -10.24
C GLY A 87 4.11 18.61 -8.73
N TYR A 88 3.85 17.50 -8.03
CA TYR A 88 3.64 17.48 -6.58
C TYR A 88 4.90 17.00 -5.88
N ARG A 89 5.01 17.30 -4.58
CA ARG A 89 5.91 16.52 -3.72
C ARG A 89 5.33 15.11 -3.54
N SER A 90 6.22 14.13 -3.40
CA SER A 90 5.85 12.74 -3.10
C SER A 90 5.11 12.66 -1.76
N SER A 91 4.28 11.62 -1.61
CA SER A 91 3.63 11.33 -0.35
C SER A 91 4.64 10.94 0.73
N GLU A 92 4.21 10.97 1.98
CA GLU A 92 4.86 10.19 3.03
C GLU A 92 4.83 8.69 2.69
N GLU A 93 5.82 7.96 3.22
CA GLU A 93 5.83 6.50 3.18
C GLU A 93 4.75 5.92 4.10
N LEU A 94 4.00 4.94 3.59
CA LEU A 94 3.12 4.09 4.37
C LEU A 94 3.77 2.73 4.56
N THR A 95 3.88 2.25 5.80
CA THR A 95 4.43 0.94 6.11
C THR A 95 3.37 0.11 6.83
N GLY A 96 3.15 -1.12 6.36
CA GLY A 96 2.24 -2.06 7.00
C GLY A 96 2.84 -3.46 7.11
N LYS A 97 2.58 -4.13 8.23
CA LYS A 97 3.02 -5.52 8.47
C LYS A 97 1.82 -6.46 8.34
N PHE A 98 1.92 -7.42 7.43
CA PHE A 98 0.84 -8.36 7.12
C PHE A 98 1.25 -9.77 7.52
N THR A 99 0.49 -10.39 8.42
CA THR A 99 0.66 -11.80 8.81
C THR A 99 -0.44 -12.61 8.16
N ILE A 100 -0.07 -13.49 7.23
CA ILE A 100 -1.01 -14.32 6.48
C ILE A 100 -0.96 -15.74 7.03
N LEU A 101 -2.09 -16.20 7.55
CA LEU A 101 -2.27 -17.53 8.12
C LEU A 101 -2.88 -18.48 7.08
N PRO A 102 -2.62 -19.79 7.17
CA PRO A 102 -3.31 -20.78 6.36
C PRO A 102 -4.81 -20.76 6.69
N ARG A 103 -5.63 -21.05 5.68
CA ARG A 103 -7.07 -21.22 5.91
C ARG A 103 -7.25 -22.46 6.79
N ARG A 104 -7.83 -22.30 7.98
CA ARG A 104 -8.28 -23.47 8.76
C ARG A 104 -9.45 -24.08 8.01
N ASN A 105 -9.26 -25.31 7.52
CA ASN A 105 -10.39 -26.13 7.10
C ASN A 105 -11.15 -26.55 8.37
N PRO A 106 -12.49 -26.47 8.39
CA PRO A 106 -13.29 -27.08 9.43
C PRO A 106 -13.13 -28.60 9.46
#